data_AF-A0A2N7NCV2-F1
#
_entry.id   AF-A0A2N7NCV2-F1
#
_cell.length_a   1.000
_cell.length_b   1.000
_cell.length_c   1.000
_cell.angle_alpha   90.00
_cell.angle_beta   90.00
_cell.angle_gamma   90.00
#
_symmetry.space_group_name_H-M   'P 1'
#
loop_
_entity.id
_entity.type
_entity.pdbx_description
1 polymer ?
#
loop_
_entity_poly.entity_id
_entity_poly.type
_entity_poly.pdbx_seq_one_letter_code
_entity_poly.pdbx_strand_id
1 'polypeptide(L)'
;GFMTRLHSNFSDCTFDRTSLVGTKFKFCNMVSASFKDCLIRGVLFRKCNLEHAVFSDCIIAASTFEKAKLKNAQFINCKVISSTNLRTFLPENSFVNTEFYDTYPSESSFDLALVDVVNQLREHDFIRRSTVLHRKKGKLDTISLGVLVEEFGQSNLVAILPEAALSIEREFHTLSYIQNVLRKVINDGSF
;
A
#
# COMPACT_ATOMS: atom_id res chain seq x y z
N GLY A 1 -25.13 -31.08 0.32
CA GLY A 1 -23.66 -31.00 0.18
C GLY A 1 -23.32 -29.97 -0.87
N PHE A 2 -22.59 -28.92 -0.49
CA PHE A 2 -21.94 -28.00 -1.42
C PHE A 2 -20.53 -27.75 -0.86
N MET A 3 -19.58 -28.64 -1.17
CA MET A 3 -18.16 -28.28 -1.01
C MET A 3 -17.86 -27.23 -2.07
N THR A 4 -17.90 -25.96 -1.68
CA THR A 4 -17.26 -24.89 -2.45
C THR A 4 -15.77 -25.24 -2.50
N ARG A 5 -15.31 -25.78 -3.63
CA ARG A 5 -13.90 -26.12 -3.84
C ARG A 5 -13.12 -24.81 -3.81
N LEU A 6 -12.47 -24.53 -2.69
CA LEU A 6 -11.50 -23.45 -2.60
C LEU A 6 -10.22 -23.97 -3.26
N HIS A 7 -9.69 -23.25 -4.24
CA HIS A 7 -8.60 -23.74 -5.09
C HIS A 7 -7.23 -23.63 -4.41
N SER A 8 -7.11 -22.79 -3.39
CA SER A 8 -5.87 -22.63 -2.61
C SER A 8 -6.24 -22.24 -1.17
N ASN A 9 -5.47 -22.75 -0.21
CA ASN A 9 -5.64 -22.44 1.21
C ASN A 9 -4.50 -21.57 1.70
N PHE A 10 -4.85 -20.38 2.17
CA PHE A 10 -4.00 -19.38 2.82
C PHE A 10 -4.59 -18.97 4.17
N SER A 11 -5.36 -19.86 4.83
CA SER A 11 -5.83 -19.59 6.18
C SER A 11 -4.65 -19.36 7.12
N ASP A 12 -4.79 -18.39 8.02
CA ASP A 12 -3.79 -18.05 9.05
C ASP A 12 -2.41 -17.63 8.49
N CYS A 13 -2.32 -17.37 7.18
CA CYS A 13 -1.08 -16.94 6.55
C CYS A 13 -0.80 -15.46 6.80
N THR A 14 0.48 -15.12 6.91
CA THR A 14 0.94 -13.73 7.04
C THR A 14 1.64 -13.28 5.78
N PHE A 15 1.15 -12.19 5.20
CA PHE A 15 1.81 -11.40 4.18
C PHE A 15 2.35 -10.15 4.85
N ASP A 16 3.67 -10.10 5.07
CA ASP A 16 4.32 -8.97 5.74
C ASP A 16 5.23 -8.24 4.73
N ARG A 17 5.07 -6.92 4.60
CA ARG A 17 5.83 -6.06 3.68
C ARG A 17 5.87 -6.63 2.25
N THR A 18 4.72 -7.10 1.76
CA THR A 18 4.59 -7.73 0.43
C THR A 18 3.94 -6.80 -0.58
N SER A 19 4.40 -6.86 -1.83
CA SER A 19 3.75 -6.20 -2.96
C SER A 19 2.85 -7.19 -3.70
N LEU A 20 1.54 -6.95 -3.68
CA LEU A 20 0.53 -7.78 -4.34
C LEU A 20 -0.05 -7.03 -5.54
N VAL A 21 0.78 -6.66 -6.52
CA VAL A 21 0.31 -5.89 -7.69
C VAL A 21 -0.32 -6.81 -8.74
N GLY A 22 -1.58 -6.58 -9.10
CA GLY A 22 -2.29 -7.30 -10.16
C GLY A 22 -2.60 -8.77 -9.86
N THR A 23 -2.41 -9.19 -8.59
CA THR A 23 -2.60 -10.58 -8.17
C THR A 23 -4.08 -10.97 -8.25
N LYS A 24 -4.35 -12.22 -8.64
CA LYS A 24 -5.72 -12.74 -8.81
C LYS A 24 -5.99 -13.88 -7.83
N PHE A 25 -6.51 -13.56 -6.66
CA PHE A 25 -7.07 -14.55 -5.73
C PHE A 25 -8.50 -14.87 -6.13
N LYS A 26 -8.72 -16.08 -6.66
CA LYS A 26 -10.05 -16.56 -7.01
C LYS A 26 -10.34 -17.81 -6.22
N PHE A 27 -11.49 -17.84 -5.54
CA PHE A 27 -11.92 -19.02 -4.78
C PHE A 27 -10.87 -19.49 -3.75
N CYS A 28 -10.15 -18.57 -3.11
CA CYS A 28 -9.13 -18.91 -2.11
C CYS A 28 -9.74 -18.91 -0.70
N ASN A 29 -9.28 -19.83 0.16
CA ASN A 29 -9.51 -19.73 1.60
C ASN A 29 -8.44 -18.82 2.19
N MET A 30 -8.81 -17.74 2.85
CA MET A 30 -7.92 -16.76 3.47
C MET A 30 -8.47 -16.34 4.85
N VAL A 31 -9.14 -17.28 5.53
CA VAL A 31 -9.69 -17.05 6.87
C VAL A 31 -8.55 -16.73 7.82
N SER A 32 -8.72 -15.67 8.62
CA SER A 32 -7.71 -15.21 9.58
C SER A 32 -6.35 -14.85 8.96
N ALA A 33 -6.26 -14.64 7.65
CA ALA A 33 -5.03 -14.20 7.01
C ALA A 33 -4.67 -12.77 7.44
N SER A 34 -3.39 -12.49 7.62
CA SER A 34 -2.86 -11.17 7.97
C SER A 34 -2.12 -10.55 6.80
N PHE A 35 -2.41 -9.28 6.49
CA PHE A 35 -1.69 -8.45 5.53
C PHE A 35 -1.15 -7.24 6.28
N LYS A 36 0.17 -7.14 6.40
CA LYS A 36 0.84 -6.06 7.12
C LYS A 36 1.79 -5.32 6.19
N ASP A 37 1.76 -3.98 6.22
CA ASP A 37 2.65 -3.12 5.43
C ASP A 37 2.65 -3.46 3.92
N CYS A 38 1.50 -3.92 3.40
CA CYS A 38 1.38 -4.43 2.05
C CYS A 38 0.93 -3.36 1.06
N LEU A 39 1.47 -3.44 -0.17
CA LEU A 39 0.96 -2.70 -1.32
C LEU A 39 0.00 -3.61 -2.10
N ILE A 40 -1.30 -3.38 -1.96
CA ILE A 40 -2.37 -4.21 -2.53
C ILE A 40 -3.04 -3.47 -3.68
N ARG A 41 -2.44 -3.54 -4.87
CA ARG A 41 -2.88 -2.76 -6.03
C ARG A 41 -3.44 -3.63 -7.15
N GLY A 42 -4.68 -3.37 -7.58
CA GLY A 42 -5.29 -4.11 -8.70
C GLY A 42 -5.60 -5.56 -8.36
N VAL A 43 -5.76 -5.89 -7.07
CA VAL A 43 -5.96 -7.27 -6.63
C VAL A 43 -7.42 -7.66 -6.80
N LEU A 44 -7.64 -8.87 -7.29
CA LEU A 44 -8.97 -9.47 -7.35
C LEU A 44 -9.08 -10.50 -6.23
N PHE A 45 -9.94 -10.27 -5.24
CA PHE A 45 -10.31 -11.24 -4.19
C PHE A 45 -11.66 -11.92 -4.49
N ARG A 46 -11.86 -12.33 -5.75
CA ARG A 46 -13.16 -12.81 -6.22
C ARG A 46 -13.55 -14.13 -5.55
N LYS A 47 -14.71 -14.14 -4.89
CA LYS A 47 -15.25 -15.33 -4.19
C LYS A 47 -14.26 -15.95 -3.18
N CYS A 48 -13.36 -15.15 -2.61
CA CYS A 48 -12.46 -15.61 -1.56
C CYS A 48 -13.18 -15.62 -0.20
N ASN A 49 -12.73 -16.49 0.70
CA ASN A 49 -13.13 -16.47 2.10
C ASN A 49 -12.10 -15.67 2.91
N LEU A 50 -12.40 -14.42 3.25
CA LEU A 50 -11.56 -13.49 4.02
C LEU A 50 -12.17 -13.22 5.40
N GLU A 51 -12.98 -14.16 5.92
CA GLU A 51 -13.53 -14.01 7.26
C GLU A 51 -12.39 -13.90 8.28
N HIS A 52 -12.50 -12.96 9.22
CA HIS A 52 -11.48 -12.66 10.23
C HIS A 52 -10.11 -12.20 9.69
N ALA A 53 -9.98 -11.92 8.39
CA ALA A 53 -8.72 -11.40 7.83
C ALA A 53 -8.42 -9.99 8.36
N VAL A 54 -7.15 -9.69 8.59
CA VAL A 54 -6.69 -8.38 9.09
C VAL A 54 -5.76 -7.74 8.08
N PHE A 55 -6.07 -6.52 7.69
CA PHE A 55 -5.22 -5.65 6.88
C PHE A 55 -4.73 -4.52 7.79
N SER A 56 -3.42 -4.40 7.99
CA SER A 56 -2.82 -3.35 8.83
C SER A 56 -1.75 -2.58 8.05
N ASP A 57 -1.79 -1.25 8.12
CA ASP A 57 -0.79 -0.36 7.53
C ASP A 57 -0.64 -0.59 6.01
N CYS A 58 -1.75 -0.95 5.35
CA CYS A 58 -1.77 -1.31 3.94
C CYS A 58 -2.22 -0.15 3.04
N ILE A 59 -1.63 -0.06 1.85
CA ILE A 59 -2.15 0.77 0.76
C ILE A 59 -2.94 -0.14 -0.18
N ILE A 60 -4.26 0.04 -0.23
CA ILE A 60 -5.17 -0.79 -1.04
C ILE A 60 -5.71 0.07 -2.17
N ALA A 61 -5.33 -0.26 -3.41
CA ALA A 61 -5.54 0.59 -4.57
C ALA A 61 -6.20 -0.17 -5.74
N ALA A 62 -7.34 0.32 -6.24
CA ALA A 62 -8.05 -0.27 -7.38
C ALA A 62 -8.26 -1.81 -7.26
N SER A 63 -8.52 -2.29 -6.05
CA SER A 63 -8.69 -3.71 -5.73
C SER A 63 -10.17 -4.02 -5.53
N THR A 64 -10.58 -5.27 -5.76
CA THR A 64 -12.00 -5.67 -5.70
C THR A 64 -12.20 -6.87 -4.80
N PHE A 65 -13.31 -6.84 -4.06
CA PHE A 65 -13.73 -7.90 -3.13
C PHE A 65 -15.03 -8.57 -3.61
N GLU A 66 -15.20 -8.71 -4.92
CA GLU A 66 -16.45 -9.19 -5.53
C GLU A 66 -16.82 -10.59 -5.00
N LYS A 67 -17.99 -10.68 -4.35
CA LYS A 67 -18.51 -11.92 -3.74
C LYS A 67 -17.56 -12.54 -2.70
N ALA A 68 -16.62 -11.78 -2.16
CA ALA A 68 -15.78 -12.23 -1.06
C ALA A 68 -16.62 -12.34 0.23
N LYS A 69 -16.28 -13.30 1.09
CA LYS A 69 -16.80 -13.34 2.45
C LYS A 69 -15.87 -12.51 3.33
N LEU A 70 -16.38 -11.47 3.97
CA LEU A 70 -15.59 -10.52 4.76
C LEU A 70 -16.04 -10.44 6.22
N LYS A 71 -16.84 -11.39 6.70
CA LYS A 71 -17.36 -11.35 8.08
C LYS A 71 -16.20 -11.19 9.07
N ASN A 72 -16.29 -10.17 9.93
CA ASN A 72 -15.27 -9.83 10.93
C ASN A 72 -13.88 -9.49 10.37
N ALA A 73 -13.74 -9.18 9.07
CA ALA A 73 -12.49 -8.65 8.54
C ALA A 73 -12.23 -7.25 9.13
N GLN A 74 -10.96 -6.88 9.27
CA GLN A 74 -10.53 -5.60 9.84
C GLN A 74 -9.53 -4.90 8.92
N PHE A 75 -9.63 -3.58 8.85
CA PHE A 75 -8.71 -2.69 8.14
C PHE A 75 -8.25 -1.62 9.12
N ILE A 76 -6.96 -1.61 9.41
CA ILE A 76 -6.35 -0.81 10.48
C ILE A 76 -5.26 0.04 9.85
N ASN A 77 -5.30 1.36 10.06
CA ASN A 77 -4.33 2.32 9.50
C ASN A 77 -4.14 2.20 7.98
N CYS A 78 -5.20 1.86 7.24
CA CYS A 78 -5.09 1.61 5.80
C CYS A 78 -5.41 2.86 4.98
N LYS A 79 -4.86 2.94 3.76
CA LYS A 79 -5.24 3.95 2.76
C LYS A 79 -6.00 3.28 1.59
N VAL A 80 -7.31 3.54 1.58
CA VAL A 80 -8.41 3.09 0.71
C VAL A 80 -8.57 3.79 -0.65
N ILE A 81 -7.78 3.55 -1.70
CA ILE A 81 -7.90 4.32 -2.96
C ILE A 81 -8.59 3.57 -4.11
N SER A 82 -9.61 4.19 -4.72
CA SER A 82 -10.38 3.64 -5.87
C SER A 82 -10.91 2.22 -5.66
N SER A 83 -11.17 1.85 -4.40
CA SER A 83 -11.76 0.58 -3.94
C SER A 83 -12.85 0.86 -2.90
N THR A 84 -13.51 2.01 -3.03
CA THR A 84 -14.33 2.61 -1.95
C THR A 84 -15.62 1.85 -1.69
N ASN A 85 -16.05 0.99 -2.63
CA ASN A 85 -17.15 0.05 -2.42
C ASN A 85 -16.88 -0.96 -1.31
N LEU A 86 -15.62 -1.16 -0.88
CA LEU A 86 -15.28 -1.97 0.28
C LEU A 86 -16.10 -1.60 1.53
N ARG A 87 -16.39 -0.30 1.72
CA ARG A 87 -17.20 0.20 2.83
C ARG A 87 -18.65 -0.27 2.80
N THR A 88 -19.17 -0.62 1.63
CA THR A 88 -20.55 -1.11 1.51
C THR A 88 -20.70 -2.56 1.95
N PHE A 89 -19.61 -3.30 2.07
CA PHE A 89 -19.61 -4.72 2.43
C PHE A 89 -19.41 -4.97 3.94
N LEU A 90 -19.01 -3.95 4.69
CA LEU A 90 -18.55 -4.07 6.07
C LEU A 90 -19.14 -2.97 6.95
N PRO A 91 -19.44 -3.26 8.24
CA PRO A 91 -19.83 -2.23 9.19
C PRO A 91 -18.66 -1.27 9.49
N GLU A 92 -18.98 -0.04 9.91
CA GLU A 92 -18.00 1.03 10.14
C GLU A 92 -16.89 0.65 11.13
N ASN A 93 -17.22 -0.11 12.17
CA ASN A 93 -16.26 -0.62 13.15
C ASN A 93 -15.24 -1.63 12.60
N SER A 94 -15.34 -2.01 11.33
CA SER A 94 -14.32 -2.81 10.64
C SER A 94 -13.11 -1.98 10.20
N PHE A 95 -13.21 -0.66 10.31
CA PHE A 95 -12.23 0.31 9.83
C PHE A 95 -11.71 1.13 11.00
N VAL A 96 -10.45 0.98 11.36
CA VAL A 96 -9.78 1.76 12.40
C VAL A 96 -8.71 2.61 11.73
N ASN A 97 -8.76 3.93 11.91
CA ASN A 97 -7.83 4.89 11.27
C ASN A 97 -7.63 4.64 9.76
N THR A 98 -8.67 4.16 9.08
CA THR A 98 -8.59 3.84 7.66
C THR A 98 -9.23 4.95 6.86
N GLU A 99 -8.43 5.55 6.00
CA GLU A 99 -8.88 6.61 5.11
C GLU A 99 -9.27 6.04 3.77
N PHE A 100 -10.11 6.76 3.05
CA PHE A 100 -10.50 6.34 1.72
C PHE A 100 -10.64 7.51 0.77
N TYR A 101 -10.35 7.20 -0.47
CA TYR A 101 -10.21 8.13 -1.56
C TYR A 101 -10.86 7.51 -2.79
N ASP A 102 -11.75 8.24 -3.46
CA ASP A 102 -12.29 7.77 -4.74
C ASP A 102 -11.23 7.88 -5.83
N THR A 103 -10.47 8.97 -5.80
CA THR A 103 -9.35 9.26 -6.70
C THR A 103 -8.14 9.73 -5.90
N TYR A 104 -6.96 9.63 -6.51
CA TYR A 104 -5.73 10.03 -5.83
C TYR A 104 -5.77 11.52 -5.55
N PRO A 105 -5.39 11.97 -4.33
CA PRO A 105 -5.23 13.38 -4.02
C PRO A 105 -4.34 14.10 -5.04
N SER A 106 -4.60 15.39 -5.25
CA SER A 106 -3.81 16.24 -6.14
C SER A 106 -2.38 16.38 -5.63
N GLU A 107 -1.40 16.46 -6.53
CA GLU A 107 0.00 16.74 -6.17
C GLU A 107 0.16 18.12 -5.52
N SER A 108 -0.78 19.04 -5.78
CA SER A 108 -0.84 20.36 -5.14
C SER A 108 -1.17 20.33 -3.64
N SER A 109 -1.45 19.16 -3.06
CA SER A 109 -1.54 19.01 -1.60
C SER A 109 -0.17 18.97 -0.91
N PHE A 110 0.91 18.93 -1.68
CA PHE A 110 2.28 18.91 -1.19
C PHE A 110 3.03 20.18 -1.60
N ASP A 111 4.08 20.48 -0.86
CA ASP A 111 4.98 21.59 -1.15
C ASP A 111 5.67 21.35 -2.50
N LEU A 112 5.82 22.41 -3.31
CA LEU A 112 6.46 22.32 -4.63
C LEU A 112 7.87 21.70 -4.55
N ALA A 113 8.65 22.06 -3.54
CA ALA A 113 9.99 21.50 -3.33
C ALA A 113 9.95 19.98 -3.14
N LEU A 114 8.95 19.45 -2.42
CA LEU A 114 8.80 18.01 -2.23
C LEU A 114 8.40 17.32 -3.53
N VAL A 115 7.46 17.90 -4.27
CA VAL A 115 7.04 17.41 -5.59
C VAL A 115 8.23 17.37 -6.56
N ASP A 116 9.06 18.41 -6.57
CA ASP A 116 10.25 18.51 -7.42
C ASP A 116 11.28 17.44 -7.06
N VAL A 117 11.62 17.28 -5.77
CA VAL A 117 12.53 16.23 -5.30
C VAL A 117 12.03 14.84 -5.70
N VAL A 118 10.76 14.52 -5.44
CA VAL A 118 10.20 13.20 -5.78
C VAL A 118 10.18 12.99 -7.29
N ASN A 119 9.97 14.03 -8.10
CA ASN A 119 10.08 13.93 -9.55
C ASN A 119 11.52 13.70 -10.03
N GLN A 120 12.52 14.33 -9.41
CA GLN A 120 13.94 14.09 -9.73
C GLN A 120 14.36 12.65 -9.43
N LEU A 121 13.75 11.98 -8.44
CA LEU A 121 13.99 10.55 -8.17
C LEU A 121 13.61 9.62 -9.33
N ARG A 122 12.96 10.12 -10.40
CA ARG A 122 12.73 9.37 -11.63
C ARG A 122 14.04 9.05 -12.36
N GLU A 123 15.09 9.83 -12.17
CA GLU A 123 16.41 9.54 -12.74
C GLU A 123 17.07 8.33 -12.05
N HIS A 124 16.61 7.98 -10.84
CA HIS A 124 17.10 6.81 -10.12
C HIS A 124 16.42 5.52 -10.59
N ASP A 125 17.22 4.61 -11.12
CA ASP A 125 16.76 3.45 -11.88
C ASP A 125 15.84 2.49 -11.09
N PHE A 126 16.22 2.15 -9.85
CA PHE A 126 15.41 1.29 -8.97
C PHE A 126 14.12 1.96 -8.48
N ILE A 127 14.17 3.25 -8.10
CA ILE A 127 13.01 4.01 -7.63
C ILE A 127 11.99 4.16 -8.77
N ARG A 128 12.44 4.56 -9.96
CA ARG A 128 11.61 4.68 -11.16
C ARG A 128 10.87 3.38 -11.49
N ARG A 129 11.55 2.22 -11.38
CA ARG A 129 10.96 0.90 -11.67
C ARG A 129 10.07 0.36 -10.56
N SER A 130 10.24 0.78 -9.31
CA SER A 130 9.48 0.27 -8.15
C SER A 130 7.96 0.49 -8.25
N THR A 131 7.54 1.56 -8.93
CA THR A 131 6.16 2.07 -8.97
C THR A 131 5.57 2.47 -7.61
N VAL A 132 6.42 2.65 -6.59
CA VAL A 132 6.02 2.99 -5.21
C VAL A 132 5.71 4.49 -5.10
N LEU A 133 6.62 5.36 -5.54
CA LEU A 133 6.41 6.83 -5.50
C LEU A 133 5.84 7.40 -6.80
N HIS A 134 5.88 6.62 -7.88
CA HIS A 134 5.54 7.09 -9.21
C HIS A 134 4.46 6.22 -9.85
N ARG A 135 3.51 6.89 -10.50
CA ARG A 135 2.47 6.27 -11.32
C ARG A 135 2.72 6.53 -12.81
N LYS A 136 1.90 5.86 -13.63
CA LYS A 136 1.91 6.01 -15.09
C LYS A 136 1.67 7.47 -15.50
N LYS A 137 2.11 7.80 -16.72
CA LYS A 137 1.95 9.13 -17.32
C LYS A 137 2.57 10.27 -16.49
N GLY A 138 3.71 10.00 -15.86
CA GLY A 138 4.47 11.02 -15.12
C GLY A 138 3.84 11.49 -13.81
N LYS A 139 2.76 10.87 -13.34
CA LYS A 139 2.10 11.25 -12.09
C LYS A 139 2.83 10.70 -10.86
N LEU A 140 2.67 11.36 -9.72
CA LEU A 140 3.08 10.83 -8.42
C LEU A 140 2.04 9.86 -7.85
N ASP A 141 2.52 8.92 -7.04
CA ASP A 141 1.70 8.14 -6.12
C ASP A 141 1.49 8.96 -4.84
N THR A 142 0.48 9.85 -4.87
CA THR A 142 0.23 10.82 -3.80
C THR A 142 -0.24 10.17 -2.49
N ILE A 143 -0.74 8.93 -2.53
CA ILE A 143 -1.05 8.17 -1.33
C ILE A 143 0.23 7.70 -0.66
N SER A 144 1.14 7.09 -1.42
CA SER A 144 2.43 6.64 -0.88
C SER A 144 3.28 7.80 -0.39
N LEU A 145 3.29 8.92 -1.13
CA LEU A 145 3.95 10.14 -0.68
C LEU A 145 3.31 10.72 0.59
N GLY A 146 1.96 10.72 0.67
CA GLY A 146 1.24 11.14 1.88
C GLY A 146 1.62 10.35 3.12
N VAL A 147 1.75 9.02 3.00
CA VAL A 147 2.21 8.15 4.10
C VAL A 147 3.64 8.51 4.53
N LEU A 148 4.55 8.80 3.59
CA LEU A 148 5.88 9.28 3.98
C LEU A 148 5.82 10.64 4.66
N VAL A 149 4.96 11.54 4.21
CA VAL A 149 4.81 12.88 4.80
C VAL A 149 4.25 12.80 6.21
N GLU A 150 3.29 11.92 6.47
CA GLU A 150 2.73 11.67 7.80
C GLU A 150 3.81 11.15 8.77
N GLU A 151 4.75 10.34 8.28
CA GLU A 151 5.82 9.78 9.12
C GLU A 151 7.02 10.71 9.31
N PHE A 152 7.51 11.33 8.24
CA PHE A 152 8.79 12.05 8.24
C PHE A 152 8.63 13.57 8.16
N GLY A 153 7.49 14.07 7.70
CA GLY A 153 7.26 15.49 7.42
C GLY A 153 7.84 15.96 6.09
N GLN A 154 7.19 16.95 5.45
CA GLN A 154 7.55 17.42 4.11
C GLN A 154 8.96 18.01 4.05
N SER A 155 9.31 18.91 4.96
CA SER A 155 10.61 19.60 4.97
C SER A 155 11.77 18.63 5.16
N ASN A 156 11.60 17.62 6.03
CA ASN A 156 12.60 16.57 6.20
C ASN A 156 12.72 15.76 4.92
N LEU A 157 11.61 15.28 4.34
CA LEU A 157 11.65 14.51 3.09
C LEU A 157 12.39 15.24 1.96
N VAL A 158 12.20 16.55 1.82
CA VAL A 158 12.94 17.38 0.85
C VAL A 158 14.45 17.29 1.07
N ALA A 159 14.89 17.38 2.32
CA ALA A 159 16.31 17.29 2.68
C ALA A 159 16.86 15.87 2.47
N ILE A 160 16.08 14.84 2.84
CA ILE A 160 16.60 13.50 3.04
C ILE A 160 16.47 12.54 1.86
N LEU A 161 15.44 12.72 1.01
CA LEU A 161 15.18 11.83 -0.10
C LEU A 161 16.34 11.71 -1.12
N PRO A 162 17.04 12.80 -1.49
CA PRO A 162 18.16 12.71 -2.42
C PRO A 162 19.29 11.80 -1.92
N GLU A 163 19.63 11.91 -0.63
CA GLU A 163 20.66 11.06 -0.02
C GLU A 163 20.18 9.63 0.19
N ALA A 164 18.95 9.46 0.70
CA ALA A 164 18.34 8.15 0.87
C ALA A 164 18.32 7.35 -0.44
N ALA A 165 18.11 8.01 -1.57
CA ALA A 165 18.16 7.39 -2.89
C ALA A 165 19.53 6.76 -3.19
N LEU A 166 20.65 7.36 -2.75
CA LEU A 166 22.00 6.82 -2.96
C LEU A 166 22.20 5.46 -2.27
N SER A 167 21.45 5.17 -1.21
CA SER A 167 21.48 3.89 -0.50
C SER A 167 20.62 2.80 -1.16
N ILE A 168 19.88 3.11 -2.23
CA ILE A 168 18.99 2.16 -2.91
C ILE A 168 19.75 1.49 -4.06
N GLU A 169 20.35 0.34 -3.77
CA GLU A 169 21.19 -0.40 -4.72
C GLU A 169 20.52 -1.66 -5.30
N ARG A 170 19.24 -1.88 -4.99
CA ARG A 170 18.50 -3.08 -5.41
C ARG A 170 17.03 -2.78 -5.72
N GLU A 171 16.40 -3.72 -6.42
CA GLU A 171 14.96 -3.68 -6.68
C GLU A 171 14.14 -3.79 -5.40
N PHE A 172 13.04 -3.05 -5.34
CA PHE A 172 12.07 -3.06 -4.25
C PHE A 172 10.68 -2.69 -4.77
N HIS A 173 9.64 -3.08 -4.03
CA HIS A 173 8.25 -2.94 -4.49
C HIS A 173 7.26 -2.51 -3.40
N THR A 174 7.76 -2.11 -2.24
CA THR A 174 6.94 -1.67 -1.09
C THR A 174 7.39 -0.32 -0.58
N LEU A 175 6.45 0.41 0.02
CA LEU A 175 6.75 1.68 0.69
C LEU A 175 7.63 1.49 1.92
N SER A 176 7.43 0.38 2.65
CA SER A 176 8.21 0.00 3.82
C SER A 176 9.71 -0.11 3.54
N TYR A 177 10.12 -0.44 2.32
CA TYR A 177 11.51 -0.39 1.92
C TYR A 177 12.06 1.05 1.97
N ILE A 178 11.35 2.02 1.37
CA ILE A 178 11.74 3.43 1.39
C ILE A 178 11.72 3.96 2.83
N GLN A 179 10.68 3.67 3.61
CA GLN A 179 10.60 4.07 5.02
C GLN A 179 11.81 3.59 5.81
N ASN A 180 12.23 2.34 5.62
CA ASN A 180 13.41 1.80 6.31
C ASN A 180 14.72 2.46 5.87
N VAL A 181 14.87 2.76 4.58
CA VAL A 181 16.04 3.51 4.09
C VAL A 181 16.08 4.90 4.73
N LEU A 182 14.97 5.64 4.72
CA LEU A 182 14.86 6.96 5.33
C LEU A 182 15.19 6.93 6.83
N ARG A 183 14.60 6.01 7.59
CA ARG A 183 14.90 5.82 9.02
C ARG A 183 16.39 5.56 9.25
N LYS A 184 17.03 4.78 8.39
CA LYS A 184 18.46 4.48 8.50
C LYS A 184 19.30 5.75 8.31
N VAL A 185 19.06 6.53 7.25
CA VAL A 185 19.83 7.76 7.01
C VAL A 185 19.62 8.78 8.13
N ILE A 186 18.39 8.89 8.66
CA ILE A 186 18.10 9.77 9.81
C ILE A 186 18.91 9.34 11.04
N ASN A 187 18.98 8.03 11.32
CA ASN A 187 19.73 7.51 12.46
C ASN A 187 21.26 7.63 12.30
N ASP A 188 21.76 7.56 11.06
CA ASP A 188 23.17 7.68 10.73
C ASP A 188 23.67 9.15 10.79
N GLY A 189 22.77 10.11 11.03
CA GLY A 189 23.10 11.52 11.27
C GLY A 189 23.59 12.26 10.03
N SER A 190 23.18 11.82 8.84
CA SER A 190 23.72 12.31 7.57
C SER A 190 23.08 13.62 7.06
N PHE A 191 22.38 14.37 7.92
CA PHE A 191 21.63 15.58 7.56
C PHE A 191 22.12 16.85 8.24
#